data_AF-A0A016UDT9-F1
#
_entry.id   AF-A0A016UDT9-F1
#
_cell.length_a   1.000
_cell.length_b   1.000
_cell.length_c   1.000
_cell.angle_alpha   90.00
_cell.angle_beta   90.00
_cell.angle_gamma   90.00
#
_symmetry.space_group_name_H-M   'P 1'
#
loop_
_entity.id
_entity.type
_entity.pdbx_description
1 polymer ?
#
loop_
_entity_poly.entity_id
_entity_poly.type
_entity_poly.pdbx_seq_one_letter_code
_entity_poly.pdbx_strand_id
1 'polypeptide(L)'
;MVWGSISATDRTFLILIDKIVKINAEVYQEEILERVVVLWKQKHPNFTIQQDWATAHGAKTTIHFPKTKLTSFLTKDLWPFNSPDLNPLYFSVWGFMEEQLTSRYVKKLMDLIEIWNNLDVNYLRRTIDSMMKRIDAYIKSDGGHFGNT
;
A
#
# COMPACT_ATOMS: atom_id res chain seq x y z
N MET A 1 3.35 9.48 10.64
CA MET A 1 2.65 8.62 9.67
C MET A 1 3.57 7.49 9.24
N VAL A 2 3.05 6.36 8.78
CA VAL A 2 3.87 5.28 8.20
C VAL A 2 3.47 5.06 6.75
N TRP A 3 4.42 4.70 5.90
CA TRP A 3 4.17 4.29 4.52
C TRP A 3 4.90 2.98 4.22
N GLY A 4 4.22 2.06 3.55
CA GLY A 4 4.79 0.81 3.07
C GLY A 4 3.95 0.25 1.94
N SER A 5 4.56 -0.59 1.11
CA SER A 5 3.88 -1.30 0.02
C SER A 5 4.24 -2.78 0.03
N ILE A 6 3.31 -3.62 -0.42
CA ILE A 6 3.45 -5.07 -0.47
C ILE A 6 3.13 -5.60 -1.86
N SER A 7 3.65 -6.78 -2.14
CA SER A 7 3.31 -7.65 -3.27
C SER A 7 3.12 -9.08 -2.76
N ALA A 8 2.71 -10.01 -3.63
CA ALA A 8 2.52 -11.40 -3.25
C ALA A 8 3.83 -12.11 -2.84
N THR A 9 4.99 -11.52 -3.16
CA THR A 9 6.31 -12.15 -2.98
C THR A 9 7.24 -11.36 -2.07
N ASP A 10 6.95 -10.09 -1.81
CA ASP A 10 7.90 -9.18 -1.16
C ASP A 10 7.20 -7.91 -0.65
N ARG A 11 7.92 -7.07 0.09
CA ARG A 11 7.47 -5.78 0.63
C ARG A 11 8.57 -4.72 0.56
N THR A 12 8.20 -3.46 0.44
CA THR A 12 9.18 -2.36 0.53
C THR A 12 9.74 -2.27 1.94
N PHE A 13 10.74 -1.42 2.17
CA PHE A 13 11.02 -0.95 3.54
C PHE A 13 9.86 -0.07 4.05
N LEU A 14 9.65 -0.07 5.36
CA LEU A 14 8.66 0.78 6.01
C LEU A 14 9.25 2.18 6.24
N ILE A 15 8.58 3.20 5.73
CA ILE A 15 8.98 4.60 5.91
C ILE A 15 8.21 5.19 7.08
N LEU A 16 8.93 5.88 7.95
CA LEU A 16 8.38 6.57 9.10
C LEU A 16 8.48 8.06 8.82
N ILE A 17 7.33 8.70 8.68
CA ILE A 17 7.21 10.11 8.35
C ILE A 17 6.87 10.87 9.63
N ASP A 18 7.67 11.89 9.95
CA ASP A 18 7.46 12.74 11.11
C ASP A 18 6.04 13.33 11.10
N LYS A 19 5.41 13.41 12.28
CA LYS A 19 4.05 13.94 12.47
C LYS A 19 3.89 15.39 12.01
N ILE A 20 4.98 16.15 11.96
CA ILE A 20 4.95 17.57 11.54
C ILE A 20 4.91 17.69 10.01
N VAL A 21 5.31 16.65 9.27
CA VAL A 21 5.38 16.68 7.81
C VAL A 21 4.01 16.35 7.22
N LYS A 22 3.42 17.32 6.52
CA LYS A 22 2.25 17.08 5.66
C LYS A 22 2.72 16.46 4.36
N ILE A 23 2.23 15.26 4.04
CA ILE A 23 2.49 14.64 2.74
C ILE A 23 1.63 15.31 1.67
N ASN A 24 2.26 16.25 0.97
CA ASN A 24 1.76 16.81 -0.28
C ASN A 24 2.28 15.96 -1.47
N ALA A 25 1.95 16.36 -2.69
CA ALA A 25 2.38 15.64 -3.90
C ALA A 25 3.91 15.60 -4.07
N GLU A 26 4.60 16.68 -3.75
CA GLU A 26 6.06 16.80 -3.87
C GLU A 26 6.78 15.86 -2.90
N VAL A 27 6.43 15.91 -1.60
CA VAL A 27 7.00 15.00 -0.60
C VAL A 27 6.70 13.55 -0.94
N TYR A 28 5.49 13.25 -1.45
CA TYR A 28 5.17 11.89 -1.92
C TYR A 28 6.07 11.45 -3.08
N GLN A 29 6.31 12.33 -4.06
CA GLN A 29 7.16 12.01 -5.21
C GLN A 29 8.61 11.81 -4.81
N GLU A 30 9.17 12.68 -3.97
CA GLU A 30 10.58 12.64 -3.59
C GLU A 30 10.87 11.57 -2.54
N GLU A 31 10.12 11.58 -1.43
CA GLU A 31 10.45 10.74 -0.28
C GLU A 31 9.93 9.31 -0.40
N ILE A 32 8.90 9.10 -1.24
CA ILE A 32 8.28 7.78 -1.42
C ILE A 32 8.57 7.23 -2.82
N LEU A 33 8.12 7.90 -3.89
CA LEU A 33 8.23 7.33 -5.23
C LEU A 33 9.69 7.22 -5.69
N GLU A 34 10.47 8.29 -5.58
CA GLU A 34 11.87 8.30 -6.00
C GLU A 34 12.73 7.42 -5.08
N ARG A 35 12.64 7.59 -3.76
CA ARG A 35 13.50 6.86 -2.83
C ARG A 35 13.18 5.38 -2.71
N VAL A 36 11.92 4.99 -2.87
CA VAL A 36 11.49 3.60 -2.56
C VAL A 36 11.06 2.86 -3.80
N VAL A 37 10.17 3.45 -4.58
CA VAL A 37 9.54 2.75 -5.70
C VAL A 37 10.48 2.61 -6.90
N VAL A 38 11.36 3.59 -7.13
CA VAL A 38 12.42 3.46 -8.17
C VAL A 38 13.42 2.37 -7.79
N LEU A 39 13.80 2.25 -6.52
CA LEU A 39 14.67 1.15 -6.05
C LEU A 39 13.97 -0.20 -6.16
N TRP A 40 12.67 -0.25 -5.82
CA TRP A 40 11.85 -1.46 -5.97
C TRP A 40 11.89 -2.01 -7.40
N LYS A 41 11.80 -1.12 -8.40
CA LYS A 41 11.87 -1.48 -9.82
C LYS A 41 13.15 -2.24 -10.21
N GLN A 42 14.26 -2.00 -9.52
CA GLN A 42 15.52 -2.70 -9.79
C GLN A 42 15.42 -4.19 -9.48
N LYS A 43 14.65 -4.57 -8.46
CA LYS A 43 14.41 -5.97 -8.07
C LYS A 43 13.17 -6.56 -8.72
N HIS A 44 12.17 -5.71 -9.00
CA HIS A 44 10.85 -6.09 -9.51
C HIS A 44 10.54 -5.24 -10.74
N PRO A 45 10.98 -5.64 -11.96
CA PRO A 45 10.89 -4.78 -13.14
C PRO A 45 9.46 -4.60 -13.66
N ASN A 46 8.56 -5.54 -13.35
CA ASN A 46 7.21 -5.60 -13.88
C ASN A 46 6.18 -5.55 -12.74
N PHE A 47 5.69 -4.36 -12.42
CA PHE A 47 4.64 -4.17 -11.43
C PHE A 47 3.78 -2.95 -11.79
N THR A 48 2.54 -3.00 -11.33
CA THR A 48 1.61 -1.87 -11.33
C THR A 48 1.36 -1.46 -9.90
N ILE A 49 1.41 -0.16 -9.62
CA ILE A 49 1.14 0.34 -8.28
C ILE A 49 -0.37 0.60 -8.14
N GLN A 50 -0.95 -0.03 -7.13
CA GLN A 50 -2.27 0.27 -6.61
C GLN A 50 -2.11 1.20 -5.40
N GLN A 51 -2.80 2.34 -5.41
CA GLN A 51 -2.78 3.32 -4.32
C GLN A 51 -4.19 3.92 -4.16
N ASP A 52 -4.48 4.52 -3.00
CA ASP A 52 -5.71 5.27 -2.82
C ASP A 52 -5.67 6.63 -3.54
N TRP A 53 -6.79 7.35 -3.52
CA TRP A 53 -6.92 8.64 -4.19
C TRP A 53 -6.77 9.83 -3.24
N ALA A 54 -5.95 9.70 -2.19
CA ALA A 54 -5.54 10.83 -1.37
C ALA A 54 -4.97 11.96 -2.25
N THR A 55 -5.12 13.22 -1.81
CA THR A 55 -4.78 14.40 -2.63
C THR A 55 -3.36 14.35 -3.22
N ALA A 56 -2.38 13.85 -2.46
CA ALA A 56 -1.01 13.69 -2.93
C ALA A 56 -0.87 12.63 -4.04
N HIS A 57 -1.57 11.50 -3.92
CA HIS A 57 -1.56 10.40 -4.90
C HIS A 57 -2.32 10.78 -6.18
N GLY A 58 -3.43 11.52 -6.04
CA GLY A 58 -4.28 11.96 -7.14
C GLY A 58 -3.80 13.22 -7.87
N ALA A 59 -2.69 13.83 -7.45
CA ALA A 59 -2.14 15.02 -8.10
C ALA A 59 -1.67 14.72 -9.52
N LYS A 60 -1.83 15.68 -10.45
CA LYS A 60 -1.44 15.51 -11.85
C LYS A 60 0.04 15.15 -12.00
N THR A 61 0.91 15.80 -11.22
CA THR A 61 2.36 15.54 -11.21
C THR A 61 2.65 14.12 -10.71
N THR A 62 1.96 13.65 -9.68
CA THR A 62 2.12 12.29 -9.14
C THR A 62 1.67 11.23 -10.15
N ILE A 63 0.50 11.39 -10.77
CA ILE A 63 -0.01 10.44 -11.78
C ILE A 63 0.92 10.36 -13.01
N HIS A 64 1.61 11.45 -13.34
CA HIS A 64 2.56 11.49 -14.47
C HIS A 64 3.98 11.05 -14.12
N PHE A 65 4.30 10.91 -12.83
CA PHE A 65 5.60 10.44 -12.35
C PHE A 65 6.04 9.10 -12.98
N PRO A 66 5.18 8.09 -13.19
CA PRO A 66 5.59 6.83 -13.79
C PRO A 66 6.06 6.97 -15.22
N LYS A 67 5.48 7.90 -16.01
CA LYS A 67 5.77 8.06 -17.43
C LYS A 67 7.25 8.39 -17.70
N THR A 68 7.98 8.83 -16.69
CA THR A 68 9.39 9.18 -16.78
C THR A 68 10.31 8.18 -16.08
N LYS A 69 9.83 7.40 -15.09
CA LYS A 69 10.70 6.57 -14.22
C LYS A 69 10.19 5.17 -13.82
N LEU A 70 8.88 4.86 -13.92
CA LEU A 70 8.27 3.61 -13.43
C LEU A 70 7.49 2.86 -14.54
N THR A 71 6.85 1.73 -14.21
CA THR A 71 6.02 0.94 -15.16
C THR A 71 4.61 1.53 -15.29
N SER A 72 3.79 1.52 -14.22
CA SER A 72 2.38 1.94 -14.29
C SER A 72 1.74 2.17 -12.91
N PHE A 73 0.77 3.09 -12.85
CA PHE A 73 -0.24 3.20 -11.78
C PHE A 73 -1.58 2.65 -12.27
N LEU A 74 -2.40 2.10 -11.37
CA LEU A 74 -3.84 2.01 -11.62
C LEU A 74 -4.42 3.43 -11.58
N THR A 75 -5.04 3.86 -12.68
CA THR A 75 -5.62 5.20 -12.82
C THR A 75 -7.02 5.27 -12.18
N LYS A 76 -7.56 6.49 -12.05
CA LYS A 76 -8.89 6.74 -11.47
C LYS A 76 -10.02 5.99 -12.16
N ASP A 77 -9.82 5.67 -13.45
CA ASP A 77 -10.79 4.94 -14.26
C ASP A 77 -10.74 3.42 -14.00
N LEU A 78 -9.65 2.92 -13.40
CA LEU A 78 -9.41 1.49 -13.16
C LEU A 78 -9.56 1.09 -11.68
N TRP A 79 -9.46 2.05 -10.75
CA TRP A 79 -9.53 1.77 -9.31
C TRP A 79 -10.53 2.68 -8.61
N PRO A 80 -11.51 2.11 -7.88
CA PRO A 80 -12.59 2.89 -7.28
C PRO A 80 -12.10 3.82 -6.15
N PHE A 81 -12.86 4.89 -5.93
CA PHE A 81 -12.65 5.80 -4.81
C PHE A 81 -13.14 5.19 -3.49
N ASN A 82 -12.51 5.54 -2.37
CA ASN A 82 -12.92 5.12 -1.01
C ASN A 82 -13.20 3.62 -0.84
N SER A 83 -12.38 2.76 -1.42
CA SER A 83 -12.56 1.29 -1.34
C SER A 83 -11.46 0.63 -0.50
N PRO A 84 -11.45 0.83 0.84
CA PRO A 84 -10.45 0.20 1.71
C PRO A 84 -10.53 -1.33 1.68
N ASP A 85 -11.72 -1.89 1.44
CA ASP A 85 -11.96 -3.33 1.34
C ASP A 85 -11.24 -4.00 0.15
N LEU A 86 -10.74 -3.20 -0.80
CA LEU A 86 -9.96 -3.64 -1.95
C LEU A 86 -8.45 -3.41 -1.79
N ASN A 87 -8.01 -2.73 -0.72
CA ASN A 87 -6.59 -2.48 -0.50
C ASN A 87 -6.02 -3.48 0.53
N PRO A 88 -5.05 -4.32 0.15
CA PRO A 88 -4.50 -5.37 1.01
C PRO A 88 -3.82 -4.84 2.27
N LEU A 89 -3.32 -3.60 2.24
CA LEU A 89 -2.79 -2.95 3.43
C LEU A 89 -3.89 -2.66 4.45
N TYR A 90 -5.05 -2.16 4.00
CA TYR A 90 -6.17 -1.78 4.88
C TYR A 90 -6.93 -3.00 5.39
N PHE A 91 -7.33 -3.94 4.52
CA PHE A 91 -8.17 -5.06 4.96
C PHE A 91 -7.40 -6.17 5.69
N SER A 92 -6.05 -6.16 5.68
CA SER A 92 -5.24 -7.26 6.23
C SER A 92 -4.01 -6.77 6.99
N VAL A 93 -3.03 -6.16 6.30
CA VAL A 93 -1.68 -5.98 6.87
C VAL A 93 -1.67 -5.07 8.09
N TRP A 94 -2.37 -3.93 8.05
CA TRP A 94 -2.38 -3.01 9.19
C TRP A 94 -3.05 -3.61 10.43
N GLY A 95 -4.15 -4.34 10.27
CA GLY A 95 -4.80 -5.05 11.38
C GLY A 95 -3.88 -6.11 12.00
N PHE A 96 -3.19 -6.90 11.15
CA PHE A 96 -2.20 -7.87 11.63
C PHE A 96 -1.06 -7.21 12.42
N MET A 97 -0.54 -6.07 11.94
CA MET A 97 0.50 -5.34 12.66
C MET A 97 0.01 -4.80 14.00
N GLU A 98 -1.21 -4.26 14.04
CA GLU A 98 -1.83 -3.77 15.28
C GLU A 98 -2.01 -4.88 16.32
N GLU A 99 -2.43 -6.07 15.90
CA GLU A 99 -2.53 -7.24 16.76
C GLU A 99 -1.16 -7.66 17.34
N GLN A 100 -0.11 -7.67 16.50
CA GLN A 100 1.25 -7.98 16.92
C GLN A 100 1.80 -6.94 17.93
N LEU A 101 1.50 -5.66 17.74
CA LEU A 101 1.89 -4.61 18.69
C LEU A 101 1.18 -4.77 20.03
N THR A 102 -0.13 -5.03 19.98
CA THR A 102 -0.99 -5.16 21.15
C THR A 102 -0.58 -6.37 22.00
N SER A 103 -0.33 -7.50 21.36
CA SER A 103 0.06 -8.75 22.04
C SER A 103 1.43 -8.67 22.73
N ARG A 104 2.36 -7.87 22.22
CA ARG A 104 3.72 -7.77 22.77
C ARG A 104 3.88 -6.71 23.87
N TYR A 105 2.87 -5.88 24.17
CA TYR A 105 2.98 -4.67 25.02
C TYR A 105 4.05 -3.68 24.54
N VAL A 106 4.21 -3.59 23.22
CA VAL A 106 5.34 -2.92 22.59
C VAL A 106 4.96 -1.49 22.16
N LYS A 107 5.84 -0.51 22.43
CA LYS A 107 5.51 0.93 22.38
C LYS A 107 6.47 1.79 21.55
N LYS A 108 7.43 1.24 20.79
CA LYS A 108 8.41 2.04 20.06
C LYS A 108 8.24 1.88 18.54
N LEU A 109 8.75 2.90 17.85
CA LEU A 109 8.72 3.00 16.39
C LEU A 109 9.53 1.89 15.72
N MET A 110 10.60 1.42 16.37
CA MET A 110 11.46 0.33 15.88
C MET A 110 10.71 -1.00 15.78
N ASP A 111 9.71 -1.20 16.62
CA ASP A 111 8.97 -2.44 16.66
C ASP A 111 8.03 -2.58 15.46
N LEU A 112 7.52 -1.46 14.94
CA LEU A 112 6.77 -1.44 13.68
C LEU A 112 7.65 -1.90 12.51
N ILE A 113 8.90 -1.44 12.47
CA ILE A 113 9.86 -1.86 11.45
C ILE A 113 10.14 -3.36 11.58
N GLU A 114 10.35 -3.86 12.80
CA GLU A 114 10.59 -5.28 13.04
C GLU A 114 9.42 -6.15 12.58
N ILE A 115 8.18 -5.81 12.99
CA ILE A 115 6.98 -6.55 12.59
C ILE A 115 6.83 -6.52 11.07
N TRP A 116 6.98 -5.35 10.45
CA TRP A 116 6.92 -5.20 9.00
C TRP A 116 7.99 -6.05 8.30
N ASN A 117 9.23 -6.00 8.77
CA ASN A 117 10.35 -6.77 8.22
C ASN A 117 10.24 -8.27 8.49
N ASN A 118 9.30 -8.73 9.30
CA ASN A 118 9.05 -10.15 9.54
C ASN A 118 7.69 -10.61 8.99
N LEU A 119 7.02 -9.82 8.14
CA LEU A 119 5.83 -10.28 7.43
C LEU A 119 6.15 -11.52 6.60
N ASP A 120 5.46 -12.62 6.92
CA ASP A 120 5.60 -13.90 6.23
C ASP A 120 5.16 -13.77 4.76
N VAL A 121 5.97 -14.31 3.85
CA VAL A 121 5.68 -14.23 2.41
C VAL A 121 4.44 -15.04 2.04
N ASN A 122 4.15 -16.15 2.73
CA ASN A 122 2.92 -16.90 2.45
C ASN A 122 1.68 -16.15 2.93
N TYR A 123 1.77 -15.40 4.03
CA TYR A 123 0.75 -14.44 4.45
C TYR A 123 0.51 -13.39 3.36
N LEU A 124 1.57 -12.71 2.88
CA LEU A 124 1.45 -11.72 1.80
C LEU A 124 0.80 -12.30 0.53
N ARG A 125 1.23 -13.49 0.11
CA ARG A 125 0.65 -14.20 -1.04
C ARG A 125 -0.85 -14.42 -0.86
N ARG A 126 -1.27 -15.01 0.27
CA ARG A 126 -2.70 -15.24 0.56
C ARG A 126 -3.49 -13.93 0.59
N THR A 127 -2.93 -12.87 1.17
CA THR A 127 -3.55 -11.54 1.19
C THR A 127 -3.78 -11.02 -0.23
N ILE A 128 -2.78 -11.07 -1.10
CA ILE A 128 -2.91 -10.62 -2.49
C ILE A 128 -3.85 -11.52 -3.29
N ASP A 129 -3.76 -12.85 -3.15
CA ASP A 129 -4.65 -13.80 -3.84
C ASP A 129 -6.13 -13.59 -3.45
N SER A 130 -6.39 -13.12 -2.22
CA SER A 130 -7.75 -12.82 -1.76
C SER A 130 -8.35 -11.58 -2.43
N MET A 131 -7.54 -10.72 -3.06
CA MET A 131 -8.05 -9.50 -3.72
C MET A 131 -9.04 -9.80 -4.83
N MET A 132 -8.83 -10.87 -5.61
CA MET A 132 -9.76 -11.23 -6.69
C MET A 132 -11.17 -11.52 -6.18
N LYS A 133 -11.28 -12.26 -5.07
CA LYS A 133 -12.58 -12.55 -4.44
C LYS A 133 -13.26 -11.28 -3.92
N ARG A 134 -12.47 -10.35 -3.39
CA ARG A 134 -12.93 -9.04 -2.90
C ARG A 134 -13.42 -8.15 -4.05
N ILE A 135 -12.70 -8.13 -5.17
CA ILE A 135 -13.13 -7.43 -6.39
C ILE A 135 -14.44 -8.01 -6.91
N ASP A 136 -14.58 -9.34 -6.97
CA ASP A 136 -15.83 -9.98 -7.38
C ASP A 136 -17.00 -9.64 -6.45
N ALA A 137 -16.75 -9.60 -5.14
CA ALA A 137 -17.77 -9.21 -4.16
C ALA A 137 -18.16 -7.73 -4.29
N TYR A 138 -17.20 -6.83 -4.53
CA TYR A 138 -17.43 -5.43 -4.80
C TYR A 138 -18.27 -5.20 -6.06
N ILE A 139 -18.00 -5.96 -7.13
CA ILE A 139 -18.79 -5.91 -8.36
C ILE A 139 -20.21 -6.42 -8.10
N LYS A 140 -20.38 -7.51 -7.35
CA LYS A 140 -21.70 -8.07 -6.99
C LYS A 140 -22.51 -7.14 -6.08
N SER A 141 -21.85 -6.30 -5.28
CA SER A 141 -22.50 -5.29 -4.43
C SER A 141 -22.75 -3.97 -5.15
N ASP A 142 -22.50 -3.88 -6.47
CA ASP A 142 -22.60 -2.66 -7.28
C ASP A 142 -21.81 -1.50 -6.66
N GLY A 143 -20.61 -1.82 -6.17
CA GLY A 143 -19.72 -0.88 -5.50
C GLY A 143 -20.06 -0.57 -4.04
N GLY A 144 -21.09 -1.21 -3.47
CA GLY A 144 -21.43 -1.12 -2.06
C GLY A 144 -20.51 -1.93 -1.14
N HIS A 145 -20.68 -1.77 0.18
CA HIS A 145 -19.98 -2.57 1.17
C HIS A 145 -20.32 -4.06 1.05
N PHE A 146 -19.31 -4.90 1.25
CA PHE A 146 -19.44 -6.36 1.29
C PHE A 146 -18.76 -6.90 2.55
N GLY A 147 -19.28 -7.99 3.10
CA GLY A 147 -18.73 -8.61 4.31
C GLY A 147 -17.36 -9.26 4.07
N ASN A 148 -16.81 -9.87 5.12
CA ASN A 148 -15.55 -10.61 4.99
C ASN A 148 -15.68 -11.74 3.96
N THR A 149 -14.74 -11.75 3.01
CA THR A 149 -14.64 -12.69 1.87
C THR A 149 -13.39 -13.54 1.95
#